data_AF-A0A1F4EM32-F1
#
_entry.id   AF-A0A1F4EM32-F1
#
_cell.length_a   1.000
_cell.length_b   1.000
_cell.length_c   1.000
_cell.angle_alpha   90.00
_cell.angle_beta   90.00
_cell.angle_gamma   90.00
#
_symmetry.space_group_name_H-M   'P 1'
#
loop_
_entity.id
_entity.type
_entity.pdbx_description
1 polymer ?
#
loop_
_entity_poly.entity_id
_entity_poly.type
_entity_poly.pdbx_seq_one_letter_code
_entity_poly.pdbx_strand_id
1 'polypeptide(L)' 'MFEERVVLPEGRRIEILLDREMHYRLRFLEGSSPVVEYASDGGGHRRRLRGRDLAYEFKSVEQLRYDFERDAADAQRQG' A
#
# COMPACT_ATOMS: atom_id res chain seq x y z
N MET A 1 9.53 10.19 -11.59
CA MET A 1 8.33 9.97 -10.78
C MET A 1 7.45 9.03 -11.57
N PHE A 2 7.20 7.87 -11.00
CA PHE A 2 6.30 6.88 -11.53
C PHE A 2 5.02 6.92 -10.69
N GLU A 3 3.87 6.90 -11.37
CA GLU A 3 2.57 6.81 -10.73
C GLU A 3 1.69 5.89 -11.57
N GLU A 4 1.05 4.94 -10.90
CA GLU A 4 0.08 4.04 -11.50
C GLU A 4 -1.16 3.94 -10.62
N ARG A 5 -2.33 3.94 -11.25
CA ARG A 5 -3.62 3.82 -10.59
C ARG A 5 -4.46 2.78 -11.30
N VAL A 6 -4.86 1.74 -10.58
CA VAL A 6 -5.69 0.65 -11.09
C VAL A 6 -7.04 0.71 -10.39
N VAL A 7 -8.10 0.94 -11.16
CA VAL A 7 -9.47 0.91 -10.65
C VAL A 7 -9.98 -0.53 -10.66
N LEU A 8 -10.54 -0.95 -9.54
CA LEU A 8 -11.10 -2.28 -9.31
C LEU A 8 -12.62 -2.18 -9.16
N PRO A 9 -13.36 -3.30 -9.26
CA PRO A 9 -14.81 -3.30 -9.02
C PRO A 9 -15.19 -2.76 -7.64
N GLU A 10 -16.44 -2.32 -7.48
CA GLU A 10 -17.01 -1.86 -6.20
C GLU A 10 -16.31 -0.62 -5.62
N GLY A 11 -15.84 0.29 -6.48
CA GLY A 11 -15.24 1.56 -6.04
C GLY A 11 -13.89 1.40 -5.35
N ARG A 12 -13.23 0.25 -5.56
CA ARG A 12 -11.89 -0.03 -5.03
C ARG A 12 -10.81 0.47 -5.98
N ARG A 13 -9.64 0.79 -5.44
CA ARG A 13 -8.51 1.28 -6.24
C ARG A 13 -7.17 0.89 -5.62
N ILE A 14 -6.21 0.54 -6.47
CA ILE A 14 -4.79 0.45 -6.10
C ILE A 14 -4.08 1.70 -6.64
N GLU A 15 -3.24 2.30 -5.83
CA GLU A 15 -2.33 3.37 -6.24
C GLU A 15 -0.89 2.99 -5.91
N ILE A 16 0.01 3.20 -6.86
CA ILE A 16 1.44 3.00 -6.73
C ILE A 16 2.11 4.33 -7.09
N LEU A 17 2.97 4.81 -6.21
CA LEU A 17 3.79 6.00 -6.44
C LEU A 17 5.24 5.67 -6.09
N LEU A 18 6.16 6.08 -6.96
CA LEU A 18 7.60 6.04 -6.73
C LEU A 18 8.20 7.37 -7.18
N ASP A 19 8.82 8.09 -6.26
CA ASP A 19 9.44 9.38 -6.58
C ASP A 19 10.89 9.25 -7.08
N ARG A 20 11.61 10.38 -7.16
CA ARG A 20 13.00 10.41 -7.65
C ARG A 20 14.03 10.02 -6.58
N GLU A 21 13.65 10.07 -5.31
CA GLU A 21 14.48 9.68 -4.17
C GLU A 21 14.23 8.23 -3.75
N MET A 22 13.49 7.47 -4.57
CA MET A 22 13.09 6.10 -4.31
C MET A 22 12.11 5.98 -3.13
N HIS A 23 11.43 7.06 -2.75
CA HIS A 23 10.32 6.93 -1.81
C HIS A 23 9.12 6.35 -2.51
N TYR A 24 8.54 5.32 -1.90
CA TYR A 24 7.39 4.63 -2.46
C TYR A 24 6.13 4.84 -1.62
N ARG A 25 4.98 4.71 -2.28
CA ARG A 25 3.68 4.59 -1.63
C ARG A 25 2.81 3.61 -2.39
N LEU A 26 2.36 2.56 -1.72
CA LEU A 26 1.36 1.60 -2.20
C LEU A 26 0.10 1.80 -1.38
N ARG A 27 -1.05 2.00 -2.04
CA ARG A 27 -2.34 2.14 -1.36
C ARG A 27 -3.38 1.24 -1.99
N PHE A 28 -4.13 0.55 -1.14
CA PHE A 28 -5.40 -0.07 -1.50
C PHE A 28 -6.52 0.73 -0.83
N LEU A 29 -7.41 1.28 -1.65
CA LEU A 29 -8.49 2.15 -1.23
C LEU A 29 -9.85 1.47 -1.44
N GLU A 30 -10.75 1.72 -0.49
CA GLU A 30 -12.19 1.48 -0.62
C GLU A 30 -12.87 2.85 -0.64
N GLY A 31 -13.47 3.21 -1.79
CA GLY A 31 -13.93 4.57 -2.03
C GLY A 31 -12.76 5.57 -1.97
N SER A 32 -12.84 6.53 -1.04
CA SER A 32 -11.79 7.53 -0.79
C SER A 32 -10.86 7.17 0.37
N SER A 33 -11.12 6.08 1.09
CA SER A 33 -10.41 5.72 2.31
C SER A 33 -9.30 4.70 2.05
N PRO A 34 -8.04 4.96 2.41
CA PRO A 34 -6.99 3.95 2.36
C PRO A 34 -7.20 2.91 3.48
N VAL A 35 -7.47 1.67 3.08
CA VAL A 35 -7.64 0.54 4.02
C VAL A 35 -6.32 -0.20 4.24
N VAL A 36 -5.42 -0.14 3.26
CA VAL A 36 -4.02 -0.58 3.36
C VAL A 36 -3.13 0.48 2.73
N GLU A 37 -2.08 0.89 3.43
CA GLU A 37 -1.01 1.73 2.89
C GLU A 37 0.35 1.17 3.28
N TYR A 38 1.29 1.10 2.35
CA TYR A 38 2.70 0.87 2.61
C TYR A 38 3.46 2.06 2.06
N ALA A 39 4.38 2.60 2.84
CA ALA A 39 5.16 3.75 2.40
C ALA A 39 6.55 3.74 3.02
N SER A 40 7.51 4.29 2.31
CA SER A 40 8.73 4.78 2.95
C SER A 40 8.56 6.23 3.38
N ASP A 41 9.29 6.58 4.43
CA ASP A 41 9.71 7.95 4.70
C ASP A 41 11.24 7.96 4.78
N GLY A 42 11.86 9.14 4.76
CA GLY A 42 13.32 9.26 4.81
C GLY A 42 14.00 8.64 6.05
N GLY A 43 13.25 8.02 6.96
CA GLY A 43 13.75 7.30 8.13
C GLY A 43 13.41 5.80 8.18
N GLY A 44 12.64 5.25 7.24
CA GLY A 44 12.30 3.82 7.24
C GLY A 44 11.05 3.47 6.44
N HIS A 45 10.46 2.30 6.75
CA HIS A 45 9.23 1.84 6.12
C HIS A 45 8.12 1.70 7.16
N ARG A 46 6.90 2.02 6.73
CA ARG A 46 5.70 1.85 7.54
C ARG A 46 4.63 1.15 6.73
N ARG A 47 3.76 0.45 7.45
CA ARG A 47 2.49 -0.02 6.91
C ARG A 47 1.36 0.51 7.78
N ARG A 48 0.26 0.86 7.15
CA ARG A 48 -0.98 1.27 7.79
C ARG A 48 -2.07 0.30 7.39
N LEU A 49 -2.66 -0.36 8.37
CA LEU A 49 -3.76 -1.29 8.18
C LEU A 49 -4.98 -0.74 8.90
N ARG A 50 -6.04 -0.39 8.16
CA ARG A 50 -7.29 0.15 8.70
C ARG A 50 -7.08 1.30 9.69
N GLY A 51 -6.23 2.26 9.30
CA GLY A 51 -5.92 3.43 10.12
C GLY A 51 -4.91 3.18 11.25
N ARG A 52 -4.38 1.97 11.43
CA ARG A 52 -3.33 1.68 12.42
C ARG A 52 -1.96 1.65 11.76
N ASP A 53 -1.06 2.53 12.20
CA ASP A 53 0.33 2.55 11.77
C ASP A 53 1.16 1.50 12.51
N LEU A 54 2.00 0.79 11.77
CA LEU A 54 2.92 -0.23 12.25
C LEU A 54 4.28 -0.02 11.60
N ALA A 55 5.34 -0.21 12.39
CA ALA A 55 6.69 -0.33 11.85
C ALA A 55 6.73 -1.49 10.84
N TYR A 56 7.46 -1.29 9.74
CA TYR A 56 7.58 -2.27 8.68
C TYR A 56 9.02 -2.37 8.20
N GLU A 57 9.45 -3.57 7.88
CA GLU A 57 10.73 -3.83 7.23
C GLU A 57 10.55 -4.96 6.22
N PHE A 58 11.25 -4.85 5.10
CA PHE A 58 11.28 -5.89 4.07
C PHE A 58 12.70 -6.04 3.54
N LYS A 59 13.02 -7.25 3.07
CA LYS A 59 14.34 -7.59 2.54
C LYS A 59 14.39 -7.63 1.02
N SER A 60 13.24 -7.66 0.36
CA SER A 60 13.13 -7.62 -1.10
C SER A 60 11.80 -7.02 -1.55
N VAL A 61 11.77 -6.52 -2.78
CA VAL A 61 10.55 -5.94 -3.38
C VAL A 61 9.45 -7.00 -3.51
N GLU A 62 9.81 -8.26 -3.72
CA GLU A 62 8.88 -9.38 -3.77
C GLU A 62 8.18 -9.60 -2.42
N GLN A 63 8.91 -9.43 -1.30
CA GLN A 63 8.32 -9.47 0.03
C GLN A 63 7.32 -8.32 0.22
N LEU A 64 7.72 -7.09 -0.15
CA LEU A 64 6.83 -5.92 -0.10
C LEU A 64 5.54 -6.16 -0.90
N ARG A 65 5.67 -6.68 -2.12
CA ARG A 65 4.52 -7.01 -2.97
C ARG A 65 3.62 -8.05 -2.30
N TYR A 66 4.20 -9.16 -1.83
CA TYR A 66 3.45 -10.24 -1.21
C TYR A 66 2.70 -9.79 0.05
N ASP A 67 3.37 -9.02 0.92
CA ASP A 67 2.75 -8.49 2.13
C ASP A 67 1.60 -7.52 1.81
N PHE A 68 1.78 -6.66 0.81
CA PHE A 68 0.74 -5.74 0.35
C PHE A 68 -0.46 -6.50 -0.23
N GLU A 69 -0.23 -7.47 -1.12
CA GLU A 69 -1.27 -8.30 -1.74
C GLU A 69 -2.05 -9.09 -0.69
N ARG A 70 -1.36 -9.67 0.30
CA ARG A 70 -2.00 -10.39 1.42
C ARG A 70 -2.89 -9.46 2.22
N ASP A 71 -2.36 -8.31 2.65
CA ASP A 71 -3.10 -7.38 3.51
C ASP A 71 -4.27 -6.74 2.76
N ALA A 72 -4.15 -6.50 1.44
CA ALA A 72 -5.24 -6.06 0.59
C ALA A 72 -6.33 -7.14 0.43
N ALA A 73 -5.94 -8.40 0.21
CA ALA A 73 -6.88 -9.52 0.16
C ALA A 73 -7.61 -9.72 1.50
N ASP A 74 -6.91 -9.55 2.62
CA ASP A 74 -7.51 -9.63 3.95
C ASP A 74 -8.46 -8.45 4.22
N ALA A 75 -8.17 -7.26 3.69
CA ALA A 75 -9.08 -6.12 3.72
C ALA A 75 -10.37 -6.44 2.93
N GLN A 76 -10.24 -7.01 1.72
CA GLN A 76 -11.37 -7.38 0.86
C GLN A 76 -12.31 -8.42 1.44
N ARG A 77 -11.84 -9.33 2.32
CA ARG A 77 -12.67 -10.40 2.91
C ARG A 77 -13.56 -9.93 4.06
N GLN A 78 -13.33 -8.73 4.58
CA GLN A 78 -13.89 -8.27 5.86
C GLN A 78 -14.77 -7.02 5.71
N GLY A 79 -14.98 -6.54 4.49
CA GLY A 79 -16.01 -5.56 4.11
C GLY A 79 -17.14 -6.23 3.36
#